data_AF-A0A951ZCI5-F1
#
_entry.id   AF-A0A951ZCI5-F1
#
_cell.length_a   1.000
_cell.length_b   1.000
_cell.length_c   1.000
_cell.angle_alpha   90.00
_cell.angle_beta   90.00
_cell.angle_gamma   90.00
#
_symmetry.space_group_name_H-M   'P 1'
#
loop_
_entity.id
_entity.type
_entity.pdbx_description
1 polymer ?
#
loop_
_entity_poly.entity_id
_entity_poly.type
_entity_poly.pdbx_seq_one_letter_code
_entity_poly.pdbx_strand_id
1 'polypeptide(L)'
;MDHSKPATSTRSWCPPLRAALFACLALAGLAAQATVEPDSQTTLLYAEGIEARWQAMPGPQAAGSARNRLSFHAFGREFDLELAPNNDLGPAPAPATLYRGRIEGLAGSWVRLAIQGGALSGLIYDGAEFFGVEPVAQLATVLGPNVAQPADGSMIYRLSDLLVEPGVLAHLDAVPMDPAADAPGTAAHAMRALAAGIGGMAPATVPTYRIHIAPLADQLFAGRFGSNAVTEMLVRLNIADGIFSSQLGVTLVADAPVVPGPAGLDAVDAGELLEQLGSYRRTSSTTAGITHLFTNRSFAGGIAGMAWNGGMCTAKFGASLSTSAGITQVLSGLVAAHEIGHNFGAPHDGEEFCAATPDGYLMAPTITSTSTSFSPCSLAVMGALIEESLSLYPAASCLSLVANFDVALVLPENTATTPGAVLVLPLRVQNQGNQPVSTLGLQIDLPAALEPMAITTLGGLGSCSPVATQISCSLPALGSGAAWDVELEVRVGGTGQHAISASLSAAADEVPQNNQGQFIVSAAGSNAGAQGGNGGDGGGGGGGGMLDLLSLLLLLAAAPVRQWHRNGSWAV
;
A
#
# COMPACT_ATOMS: atom_id res chain seq x y z
N MET A 1 102.22 32.19 -15.13
CA MET A 1 101.49 31.09 -14.47
C MET A 1 100.77 31.67 -13.27
N ASP A 2 99.48 31.94 -13.26
CA ASP A 2 98.50 32.10 -14.33
C ASP A 2 97.40 33.05 -13.78
N HIS A 3 96.82 33.83 -14.68
CA HIS A 3 95.95 35.02 -14.62
C HIS A 3 94.85 35.10 -13.50
N SER A 4 94.25 36.22 -13.07
CA SER A 4 94.38 37.69 -13.20
C SER A 4 93.21 38.35 -12.41
N LYS A 5 93.41 39.52 -11.79
CA LYS A 5 92.36 40.52 -11.42
C LYS A 5 92.43 41.67 -12.45
N PRO A 6 91.61 42.76 -12.41
CA PRO A 6 90.19 43.00 -12.05
C PRO A 6 89.45 43.90 -13.11
N ALA A 7 88.15 44.24 -12.96
CA ALA A 7 87.61 45.55 -13.41
C ALA A 7 86.13 45.79 -13.06
N THR A 8 85.87 47.07 -12.76
CA THR A 8 84.66 47.82 -12.43
C THR A 8 83.67 48.04 -13.59
N SER A 9 82.36 48.20 -13.30
CA SER A 9 81.49 49.20 -13.94
C SER A 9 80.04 49.15 -13.42
N THR A 10 79.60 50.29 -12.88
CA THR A 10 78.21 50.63 -12.56
C THR A 10 77.46 51.09 -13.83
N ARG A 11 76.22 50.63 -14.04
CA ARG A 11 75.06 51.46 -14.44
C ARG A 11 73.77 50.63 -14.55
N SER A 12 72.82 51.00 -13.69
CA SER A 12 71.36 51.16 -13.89
C SER A 12 70.65 50.32 -14.98
N TRP A 13 69.51 49.70 -14.63
CA TRP A 13 68.16 49.97 -15.19
C TRP A 13 67.08 49.16 -14.44
N CYS A 14 65.86 49.69 -14.45
CA CYS A 14 64.65 49.34 -13.71
C CYS A 14 64.23 47.85 -13.65
N PRO A 15 63.44 47.44 -12.64
CA PRO A 15 62.89 46.09 -12.54
C PRO A 15 61.63 45.95 -13.43
N PRO A 16 61.39 44.78 -14.04
CA PRO A 16 60.04 44.43 -14.42
C PRO A 16 59.55 43.19 -13.69
N LEU A 17 58.37 43.35 -13.09
CA LEU A 17 57.27 42.39 -13.14
C LEU A 17 57.62 40.92 -12.81
N ARG A 18 57.80 40.61 -11.53
CA ARG A 18 57.55 39.26 -10.99
C ARG A 18 56.50 39.21 -9.87
N ALA A 19 55.76 40.30 -9.67
CA ALA A 19 54.68 40.37 -8.68
C ALA A 19 53.26 40.31 -9.27
N ALA A 20 53.09 40.24 -10.61
CA ALA A 20 51.78 40.28 -11.25
C ALA A 20 51.26 38.91 -11.75
N LEU A 21 52.07 37.83 -11.71
CA LEU A 21 51.63 36.51 -12.19
C LEU A 21 51.06 35.59 -11.11
N PHE A 22 51.23 35.92 -9.83
CA PHE A 22 50.61 35.17 -8.71
C PHE A 22 49.27 35.75 -8.25
N ALA A 23 48.87 36.92 -8.76
CA ALA A 23 47.57 37.54 -8.44
C ALA A 23 46.46 37.23 -9.46
N CYS A 24 46.80 36.73 -10.66
CA CYS A 24 45.80 36.33 -11.66
C CYS A 24 45.41 34.84 -11.62
N LEU A 25 46.12 34.00 -10.86
CA LEU A 25 45.74 32.60 -10.60
C LEU A 25 44.98 32.41 -9.27
N ALA A 26 44.89 33.44 -8.43
CA ALA A 26 44.10 33.44 -7.19
C ALA A 26 42.70 34.10 -7.35
N LEU A 27 42.40 34.67 -8.53
CA LEU A 27 41.12 35.31 -8.85
C LEU A 27 40.32 34.61 -9.95
N ALA A 28 40.84 33.48 -10.49
CA ALA A 28 40.10 32.59 -11.39
C ALA A 28 39.57 31.33 -10.70
N GLY A 29 39.72 31.22 -9.36
CA GLY A 29 39.24 30.12 -8.54
C GLY A 29 37.92 30.39 -7.80
N LEU A 30 37.30 31.55 -8.00
CA LEU A 30 36.01 31.93 -7.41
C LEU A 30 35.08 32.46 -8.50
N ALA A 31 34.55 31.57 -9.35
CA ALA A 31 33.29 31.72 -10.09
C ALA A 31 33.14 30.56 -11.09
N ALA A 32 33.18 29.33 -10.58
CA ALA A 32 32.62 28.17 -11.25
C ALA A 32 32.25 27.14 -10.18
N GLN A 33 31.46 27.56 -9.19
CA GLN A 33 30.40 26.65 -8.76
C GLN A 33 29.48 26.58 -9.97
N ALA A 34 29.76 25.65 -10.88
CA ALA A 34 28.69 25.10 -11.66
C ALA A 34 27.71 24.59 -10.61
N THR A 35 26.63 25.34 -10.40
CA THR A 35 25.40 24.77 -9.91
C THR A 35 25.05 23.71 -10.93
N VAL A 36 25.60 22.51 -10.76
CA VAL A 36 24.95 21.32 -11.26
C VAL A 36 23.64 21.33 -10.48
N GLU A 37 22.60 21.92 -11.08
CA GLU A 37 21.25 21.62 -10.65
C GLU A 37 21.20 20.09 -10.57
N PRO A 38 20.72 19.51 -9.45
CA PRO A 38 20.50 18.08 -9.45
C PRO A 38 19.50 17.84 -10.58
N ASP A 39 19.95 17.24 -11.69
CA ASP A 39 19.06 16.85 -12.77
C ASP A 39 17.95 16.06 -12.10
N SER A 40 16.76 16.65 -12.07
CA SER A 40 15.59 15.98 -11.53
C SER A 40 15.39 14.75 -12.38
N GLN A 41 15.54 13.59 -11.77
CA GLN A 41 15.46 12.30 -12.43
C GLN A 41 14.00 11.88 -12.70
N THR A 42 13.06 12.78 -12.40
CA THR A 42 11.62 12.62 -12.54
C THR A 42 11.01 13.93 -13.03
N THR A 43 9.95 13.83 -13.85
CA THR A 43 9.22 14.96 -14.40
C THR A 43 7.72 14.77 -14.21
N LEU A 44 7.04 15.71 -13.57
CA LEU A 44 5.59 15.77 -13.46
C LEU A 44 4.99 16.40 -14.71
N LEU A 45 4.14 15.66 -15.41
CA LEU A 45 3.45 16.12 -16.61
C LEU A 45 2.20 16.94 -16.29
N TYR A 46 1.56 16.65 -15.17
CA TYR A 46 0.34 17.31 -14.75
C TYR A 46 0.20 17.28 -13.23
N ALA A 47 -0.16 18.42 -12.65
CA ALA A 47 -0.45 18.59 -11.24
C ALA A 47 -1.37 19.81 -11.04
N GLU A 48 -2.22 19.78 -10.03
CA GLU A 48 -3.10 20.88 -9.66
C GLU A 48 -2.72 21.42 -8.28
N GLY A 49 -2.66 22.75 -8.13
CA GLY A 49 -2.56 23.37 -6.80
C GLY A 49 -3.84 23.13 -6.01
N ILE A 50 -3.72 22.81 -4.73
CA ILE A 50 -4.88 22.53 -3.86
C ILE A 50 -5.02 23.55 -2.75
N GLU A 51 -6.26 23.99 -2.53
CA GLU A 51 -6.65 24.82 -1.39
C GLU A 51 -7.46 23.98 -0.40
N ALA A 52 -6.79 23.56 0.68
CA ALA A 52 -7.37 22.64 1.65
C ALA A 52 -8.21 23.37 2.71
N ARG A 53 -9.43 22.87 2.95
CA ARG A 53 -10.41 23.41 3.90
C ARG A 53 -10.63 22.44 5.05
N TRP A 54 -10.39 22.90 6.28
CA TRP A 54 -10.55 22.09 7.50
C TRP A 54 -11.93 22.28 8.14
N GLN A 55 -12.55 21.17 8.54
CA GLN A 55 -13.78 21.17 9.34
C GLN A 55 -13.66 20.15 10.47
N ALA A 56 -13.96 20.57 11.70
CA ALA A 56 -14.06 19.66 12.84
C ALA A 56 -15.37 18.85 12.75
N MET A 57 -15.29 17.53 12.85
CA MET A 57 -16.49 16.67 12.79
C MET A 57 -17.15 16.55 14.18
N PRO A 58 -18.47 16.82 14.32
CA PRO A 58 -19.20 16.55 15.55
C PRO A 58 -19.52 15.05 15.71
N GLY A 59 -19.21 14.45 16.87
CA GLY A 59 -19.54 13.05 17.19
C GLY A 59 -19.11 12.65 18.62
N PRO A 60 -19.66 11.56 19.19
CA PRO A 60 -19.26 11.08 20.53
C PRO A 60 -17.78 10.71 20.51
N GLN A 61 -16.98 11.52 21.20
CA GLN A 61 -15.54 11.37 21.29
C GLN A 61 -15.22 10.14 22.14
N ALA A 62 -14.98 8.99 21.50
CA ALA A 62 -14.16 7.97 22.12
C ALA A 62 -12.78 8.59 22.35
N ALA A 63 -12.30 8.57 23.59
CA ALA A 63 -11.06 9.22 24.00
C ALA A 63 -9.90 8.79 23.06
N GLY A 64 -9.40 9.73 22.25
CA GLY A 64 -8.30 9.50 21.31
C GLY A 64 -8.65 9.56 19.80
N SER A 65 -9.92 9.80 19.42
CA SER A 65 -10.39 9.71 18.02
C SER A 65 -10.89 11.03 17.43
N ALA A 66 -10.16 12.14 17.60
CA ALA A 66 -10.53 13.40 16.94
C ALA A 66 -10.48 13.21 15.40
N ARG A 67 -11.64 12.97 14.78
CA ARG A 67 -11.78 12.89 13.34
C ARG A 67 -11.90 14.30 12.79
N ASN A 68 -11.04 14.62 11.84
CA ASN A 68 -11.08 15.88 11.12
C ASN A 68 -11.53 15.59 9.69
N ARG A 69 -12.35 16.47 9.14
CA ARG A 69 -12.66 16.48 7.71
C ARG A 69 -11.73 17.47 7.03
N LEU A 70 -11.05 17.01 5.98
CA LEU A 70 -10.25 17.85 5.09
C LEU A 70 -10.83 17.76 3.70
N SER A 71 -11.21 18.91 3.13
CA SER A 71 -11.81 18.97 1.79
C SER A 71 -10.98 19.85 0.85
N PHE A 72 -10.80 19.41 -0.40
CA PHE A 72 -10.23 20.22 -1.47
C PHE A 72 -10.76 19.79 -2.84
N HIS A 73 -10.70 20.68 -3.83
CA HIS A 73 -11.09 20.40 -5.20
C HIS A 73 -9.85 20.10 -6.06
N ALA A 74 -9.87 19.02 -6.83
CA ALA A 74 -8.87 18.71 -7.84
C ALA A 74 -9.41 17.76 -8.91
N PHE A 75 -8.87 17.81 -10.13
CA PHE A 75 -9.28 16.95 -11.25
C PHE A 75 -10.79 16.99 -11.56
N GLY A 76 -11.42 18.15 -11.32
CA GLY A 76 -12.86 18.32 -11.52
C GLY A 76 -13.75 17.62 -10.49
N ARG A 77 -13.19 17.18 -9.34
CA ARG A 77 -13.95 16.56 -8.24
C ARG A 77 -13.54 17.10 -6.88
N GLU A 78 -14.44 17.01 -5.91
CA GLU A 78 -14.11 17.24 -4.49
C GLU A 78 -13.51 15.96 -3.88
N PHE A 79 -12.46 16.15 -3.09
CA PHE A 79 -11.88 15.14 -2.21
C PHE A 79 -12.28 15.45 -0.79
N ASP A 80 -13.21 14.67 -0.23
CA ASP A 80 -13.62 14.77 1.17
C ASP A 80 -12.92 13.67 1.97
N LEU A 81 -11.93 14.06 2.77
CA LEU A 81 -11.08 13.12 3.50
C LEU A 81 -11.52 13.06 4.96
N GLU A 82 -11.84 11.86 5.43
CA GLU A 82 -12.00 11.56 6.85
C GLU A 82 -10.65 11.16 7.45
N LEU A 83 -10.08 12.03 8.28
CA LEU A 83 -8.73 11.87 8.82
C LEU A 83 -8.72 11.65 10.32
N ALA A 84 -7.85 10.76 10.79
CA ALA A 84 -7.47 10.59 12.19
C ALA A 84 -5.94 10.64 12.32
N PRO A 85 -5.39 11.11 13.46
CA PRO A 85 -3.95 11.06 13.69
C PRO A 85 -3.40 9.64 13.53
N ASN A 86 -2.29 9.49 12.81
CA ASN A 86 -1.57 8.22 12.76
C ASN A 86 -0.49 8.19 13.84
N ASN A 87 -0.84 7.66 15.01
CA ASN A 87 0.06 7.59 16.16
C ASN A 87 0.98 6.36 16.16
N ASP A 88 0.74 5.38 15.27
CA ASP A 88 1.55 4.16 15.19
C ASP A 88 2.99 4.46 14.74
N LEU A 89 3.21 5.55 13.99
CA LEU A 89 4.54 6.00 13.57
C LEU A 89 5.21 6.97 14.56
N GLY A 90 4.70 7.04 15.79
CA GLY A 90 5.15 8.00 16.80
C GLY A 90 4.76 9.45 16.47
N PRO A 91 5.01 10.39 17.39
CA PRO A 91 4.70 11.80 17.15
C PRO A 91 5.71 12.41 16.19
N ALA A 92 5.23 12.99 15.08
CA ALA A 92 6.06 13.85 14.25
C ALA A 92 6.48 15.12 15.03
N PRO A 93 7.68 15.68 14.79
CA PRO A 93 8.10 16.92 15.43
C PRO A 93 7.16 18.07 15.10
N ALA A 94 6.78 18.86 16.12
CA ALA A 94 5.94 20.04 15.90
C ALA A 94 6.60 21.02 14.89
N PRO A 95 5.82 21.65 14.00
CA PRO A 95 4.36 21.64 13.92
C PRO A 95 3.77 20.52 13.05
N ALA A 96 4.55 19.48 12.70
CA ALA A 96 4.07 18.41 11.83
C ALA A 96 3.08 17.46 12.54
N THR A 97 2.12 16.92 11.80
CA THR A 97 1.23 15.85 12.28
C THR A 97 0.94 14.86 11.16
N LEU A 98 1.01 13.57 11.48
CA LEU A 98 0.71 12.47 10.56
C LEU A 98 -0.75 12.06 10.70
N TYR A 99 -1.38 11.75 9.57
CA TYR A 99 -2.76 11.34 9.48
C TYR A 99 -2.87 10.06 8.65
N ARG A 100 -3.84 9.25 9.05
CA ARG A 100 -4.41 8.17 8.28
C ARG A 100 -5.90 8.39 8.10
N GLY A 101 -6.48 7.86 7.03
CA GLY A 101 -7.88 8.09 6.76
C GLY A 101 -8.39 7.37 5.53
N ARG A 102 -9.53 7.85 5.03
CA ARG A 102 -10.18 7.40 3.79
C ARG A 102 -10.91 8.56 3.14
N ILE A 103 -11.31 8.37 1.89
CA ILE A 103 -12.22 9.28 1.20
C ILE A 103 -13.65 8.94 1.65
N GLU A 104 -14.43 9.96 2.02
CA GLU A 104 -15.83 9.82 2.43
C GLU A 104 -16.64 9.15 1.32
N GLY A 105 -17.46 8.15 1.68
CA GLY A 105 -18.31 7.44 0.75
C GLY A 105 -17.61 6.47 -0.22
N LEU A 106 -16.28 6.34 -0.15
CA LEU A 106 -15.51 5.50 -1.07
C LEU A 106 -14.86 4.33 -0.33
N ALA A 107 -15.52 3.17 -0.37
CA ALA A 107 -15.02 1.94 0.24
C ALA A 107 -13.71 1.48 -0.41
N GLY A 108 -12.78 0.96 0.40
CA GLY A 108 -11.46 0.52 -0.07
C GLY A 108 -10.46 1.65 -0.34
N SER A 109 -10.89 2.92 -0.29
CA SER A 109 -9.98 4.06 -0.32
C SER A 109 -9.20 4.17 0.98
N TRP A 110 -7.99 4.72 0.90
CA TRP A 110 -7.20 5.05 2.07
C TRP A 110 -6.34 6.29 1.82
N VAL A 111 -6.02 6.97 2.92
CA VAL A 111 -5.28 8.22 2.92
C VAL A 111 -4.12 8.11 3.92
N ARG A 112 -2.94 8.60 3.52
CA ARG A 112 -1.77 8.78 4.38
C ARG A 112 -1.17 10.15 4.10
N LEU A 113 -1.44 11.09 5.00
CA LEU A 113 -1.01 12.49 4.84
C LEU A 113 -0.17 12.95 6.03
N ALA A 114 0.69 13.91 5.80
CA ALA A 114 1.34 14.73 6.79
C ALA A 114 0.93 16.19 6.55
N ILE A 115 0.78 16.94 7.63
CA ILE A 115 0.58 18.38 7.57
C ILE A 115 1.73 19.03 8.29
N GLN A 116 2.41 19.97 7.63
CA GLN A 116 3.45 20.77 8.25
C GLN A 116 3.34 22.22 7.79
N GLY A 117 3.14 23.14 8.74
CA GLY A 117 3.06 24.58 8.43
C GLY A 117 1.95 24.94 7.44
N GLY A 118 0.86 24.16 7.42
CA GLY A 118 -0.26 24.31 6.47
C GLY A 118 -0.09 23.58 5.14
N ALA A 119 1.12 23.13 4.80
CA ALA A 119 1.37 22.31 3.62
C ALA A 119 1.00 20.84 3.89
N LEU A 120 0.37 20.22 2.91
CA LEU A 120 0.06 18.80 2.86
C LEU A 120 1.15 18.04 2.11
N SER A 121 1.45 16.83 2.59
CA SER A 121 2.25 15.87 1.84
C SER A 121 1.81 14.43 2.10
N GLY A 122 2.02 13.51 1.16
CA GLY A 122 1.70 12.10 1.31
C GLY A 122 0.97 11.48 0.10
N LEU A 123 0.23 10.41 0.34
CA LEU A 123 -0.39 9.58 -0.69
C LEU A 123 -1.87 9.32 -0.39
N ILE A 124 -2.69 9.37 -1.43
CA ILE A 124 -4.12 9.06 -1.40
C ILE A 124 -4.36 7.95 -2.42
N TYR A 125 -5.09 6.91 -2.01
CA TYR A 125 -5.61 5.87 -2.90
C TYR A 125 -7.12 5.92 -2.89
N ASP A 126 -7.75 6.03 -4.05
CA ASP A 126 -9.21 6.13 -4.17
C ASP A 126 -9.91 4.81 -4.49
N GLY A 127 -9.19 3.69 -4.49
CA GLY A 127 -9.72 2.38 -4.90
C GLY A 127 -9.42 2.04 -6.36
N ALA A 128 -8.91 2.99 -7.15
CA ALA A 128 -8.48 2.75 -8.53
C ALA A 128 -7.14 3.42 -8.85
N GLU A 129 -6.97 4.67 -8.46
CA GLU A 129 -5.78 5.47 -8.76
C GLU A 129 -5.09 5.96 -7.49
N PHE A 130 -3.80 6.21 -7.63
CA PHE A 130 -2.98 6.82 -6.59
C PHE A 130 -2.70 8.27 -6.92
N PHE A 131 -2.82 9.12 -5.90
CA PHE A 131 -2.59 10.56 -5.98
C PHE A 131 -1.52 10.97 -4.97
N GLY A 132 -0.41 11.50 -5.48
CA GLY A 132 0.62 12.12 -4.67
C GLY A 132 0.19 13.53 -4.31
N VAL A 133 0.41 13.91 -3.05
CA VAL A 133 0.28 15.29 -2.58
C VAL A 133 1.63 15.69 -2.05
N GLU A 134 2.22 16.77 -2.55
CA GLU A 134 3.52 17.25 -2.07
C GLU A 134 3.55 18.79 -2.01
N PRO A 135 4.33 19.41 -1.11
CA PRO A 135 4.50 20.85 -1.06
C PRO A 135 5.13 21.36 -2.36
N VAL A 136 4.69 22.53 -2.84
CA VAL A 136 5.22 23.15 -4.05
C VAL A 136 6.75 23.30 -4.00
N ALA A 137 7.29 23.63 -2.83
CA ALA A 137 8.73 23.78 -2.62
C ALA A 137 9.53 22.48 -2.85
N GLN A 138 8.91 21.32 -2.67
CA GLN A 138 9.54 20.02 -2.92
C GLN A 138 9.40 19.58 -4.38
N LEU A 139 8.38 20.08 -5.07
CA LEU A 139 8.13 19.76 -6.47
C LEU A 139 8.83 20.69 -7.47
N ALA A 140 9.30 21.86 -7.03
CA ALA A 140 9.80 22.92 -7.90
C ALA A 140 10.83 22.45 -8.96
N THR A 141 11.67 21.46 -8.63
CA THR A 141 12.68 20.93 -9.56
C THR A 141 12.16 19.84 -10.49
N VAL A 142 10.99 19.25 -10.24
CA VAL A 142 10.43 18.13 -11.03
C VAL A 142 9.22 18.54 -11.87
N LEU A 143 8.72 19.78 -11.77
CA LEU A 143 7.56 20.23 -12.55
C LEU A 143 7.93 20.36 -14.03
N GLY A 144 7.13 19.72 -14.89
CA GLY A 144 7.25 19.88 -16.34
C GLY A 144 6.99 21.33 -16.77
N PRO A 145 7.48 21.75 -17.95
CA PRO A 145 7.48 23.16 -18.39
C PRO A 145 6.08 23.76 -18.55
N ASN A 146 5.05 22.93 -18.67
CA ASN A 146 3.66 23.34 -18.86
C ASN A 146 2.81 23.22 -17.59
N VAL A 147 3.40 22.81 -16.47
CA VAL A 147 2.68 22.68 -15.20
C VAL A 147 2.72 24.01 -14.46
N ALA A 148 1.55 24.56 -14.14
CA ALA A 148 1.46 25.80 -13.39
C ALA A 148 1.97 25.57 -11.96
N GLN A 149 2.95 26.37 -11.54
CA GLN A 149 3.52 26.33 -10.20
C GLN A 149 2.91 27.46 -9.34
N PRO A 150 2.11 27.13 -8.31
CA PRO A 150 1.67 28.13 -7.32
C PRO A 150 2.86 28.73 -6.56
N ALA A 151 2.65 29.85 -5.86
CA ALA A 151 3.72 30.47 -5.08
C ALA A 151 4.06 29.66 -3.81
N ASP A 152 3.04 29.05 -3.21
CA ASP A 152 3.10 28.31 -1.95
C ASP A 152 2.01 27.23 -1.88
N GLY A 153 1.95 26.51 -0.76
CA GLY A 153 0.99 25.43 -0.53
C GLY A 153 1.43 24.09 -1.09
N SER A 154 0.46 23.27 -1.48
CA SER A 154 0.66 21.91 -1.95
C SER A 154 0.03 21.71 -3.31
N MET A 155 0.56 20.74 -4.05
CA MET A 155 -0.02 20.27 -5.30
C MET A 155 -0.40 18.81 -5.17
N ILE A 156 -1.44 18.41 -5.90
CA ILE A 156 -1.84 17.02 -6.09
C ILE A 156 -1.58 16.61 -7.54
N TYR A 157 -1.13 15.38 -7.74
CA TYR A 157 -0.90 14.79 -9.06
C TYR A 157 -1.30 13.31 -9.03
N ARG A 158 -1.72 12.75 -10.17
CA ARG A 158 -1.85 11.29 -10.29
C ARG A 158 -0.46 10.71 -10.44
N LEU A 159 -0.20 9.58 -9.81
CA LEU A 159 1.10 8.94 -9.98
C LEU A 159 1.38 8.64 -11.46
N SER A 160 0.36 8.30 -12.26
CA SER A 160 0.45 8.12 -13.72
C SER A 160 0.91 9.36 -14.50
N ASP A 161 0.82 10.56 -13.92
CA ASP A 161 1.33 11.80 -14.52
C ASP A 161 2.82 12.05 -14.19
N LEU A 162 3.46 11.17 -13.40
CA LEU A 162 4.89 11.23 -13.07
C LEU A 162 5.70 10.38 -14.06
N LEU A 163 6.59 11.03 -14.81
CA LEU A 163 7.61 10.38 -15.61
C LEU A 163 8.86 10.15 -14.78
N VAL A 164 9.41 8.95 -14.90
CA VAL A 164 10.71 8.56 -14.33
C VAL A 164 11.65 8.35 -15.50
N GLU A 165 12.79 9.04 -15.51
CA GLU A 165 13.76 8.93 -16.60
C GLU A 165 14.32 7.50 -16.69
N PRO A 166 14.57 6.96 -17.89
CA PRO A 166 15.19 5.64 -18.03
C PRO A 166 16.53 5.56 -17.28
N GLY A 167 16.71 4.55 -16.44
CA GLY A 167 17.91 4.42 -15.59
C GLY A 167 17.74 4.94 -14.17
N VAL A 168 16.63 5.61 -13.86
CA VAL A 168 16.27 6.08 -12.51
C VAL A 168 15.32 5.07 -11.88
N LEU A 169 15.56 4.69 -10.62
CA LEU A 169 14.91 3.53 -10.00
C LEU A 169 15.12 2.23 -10.82
N ALA A 170 16.15 2.18 -11.67
CA ALA A 170 16.36 1.10 -12.63
C ALA A 170 16.71 -0.23 -11.98
N HIS A 171 17.28 -0.16 -10.77
CA HIS A 171 17.62 -1.32 -9.98
C HIS A 171 17.16 -1.12 -8.54
N LEU A 172 16.35 -2.05 -8.10
CA LEU A 172 16.14 -2.35 -6.69
C LEU A 172 16.82 -3.71 -6.51
N ASP A 173 17.54 -3.91 -5.41
CA ASP A 173 18.34 -5.12 -5.23
C ASP A 173 17.99 -5.78 -3.91
N ALA A 174 17.66 -7.07 -4.01
CA ALA A 174 17.51 -7.95 -2.86
C ALA A 174 18.76 -8.82 -2.72
N VAL A 175 19.43 -8.73 -1.58
CA VAL A 175 20.56 -9.62 -1.29
C VAL A 175 20.03 -10.87 -0.58
N PRO A 176 20.21 -12.09 -1.14
CA PRO A 176 19.86 -13.32 -0.44
C PRO A 176 20.67 -13.43 0.85
N MET A 177 20.06 -13.94 1.92
CA MET A 177 20.83 -14.26 3.13
C MET A 177 21.85 -15.36 2.85
N ASP A 178 23.10 -15.15 3.25
CA ASP A 178 24.07 -16.24 3.34
C ASP A 178 23.64 -17.19 4.48
N PRO A 179 23.33 -18.47 4.17
CA PRO A 179 22.88 -19.45 5.18
C PRO A 179 23.91 -19.75 6.27
N ALA A 180 25.17 -19.32 6.11
CA ALA A 180 26.24 -19.56 7.09
C ALA A 180 26.24 -18.59 8.28
N ALA A 181 25.42 -17.53 8.29
CA ALA A 181 25.60 -16.39 9.21
C ALA A 181 24.38 -15.99 10.07
N ASP A 182 23.52 -16.94 10.45
CA ASP A 182 22.52 -16.90 11.56
C ASP A 182 21.04 -17.30 11.22
N ALA A 183 20.69 -17.94 10.09
CA ALA A 183 19.41 -18.67 9.82
C ALA A 183 19.35 -19.30 8.40
N PRO A 184 18.46 -20.31 8.09
CA PRO A 184 18.57 -21.18 6.91
C PRO A 184 18.03 -20.52 5.61
N GLY A 185 18.87 -19.72 4.94
CA GLY A 185 18.44 -18.75 3.91
C GLY A 185 17.96 -19.26 2.54
N THR A 186 18.42 -20.41 2.03
CA THR A 186 18.06 -20.80 0.63
C THR A 186 16.96 -21.86 0.56
N ALA A 187 17.05 -22.91 1.38
CA ALA A 187 16.05 -23.97 1.40
C ALA A 187 14.72 -23.51 2.02
N ALA A 188 14.76 -22.70 3.08
CA ALA A 188 13.54 -22.17 3.70
C ALA A 188 12.80 -21.21 2.76
N HIS A 189 13.53 -20.36 2.03
CA HIS A 189 12.95 -19.46 1.04
C HIS A 189 12.25 -20.22 -0.10
N ALA A 190 12.90 -21.25 -0.65
CA ALA A 190 12.29 -22.14 -1.65
C ALA A 190 11.07 -22.90 -1.10
N MET A 191 11.11 -23.33 0.17
CA MET A 191 10.00 -24.00 0.83
C MET A 191 8.82 -23.06 1.11
N ARG A 192 9.06 -21.79 1.44
CA ARG A 192 8.02 -20.75 1.58
C ARG A 192 7.33 -20.49 0.26
N ALA A 193 8.10 -20.35 -0.82
CA ALA A 193 7.56 -20.21 -2.17
C ALA A 193 6.69 -21.41 -2.56
N LEU A 194 7.10 -22.63 -2.21
CA LEU A 194 6.30 -23.84 -2.42
C LEU A 194 5.03 -23.85 -1.56
N ALA A 195 5.11 -23.46 -0.28
CA ALA A 195 3.97 -23.38 0.62
C ALA A 195 2.95 -22.32 0.18
N ALA A 196 3.42 -21.16 -0.29
CA ALA A 196 2.61 -20.10 -0.89
C ALA A 196 1.88 -20.57 -2.16
N GLY A 197 2.48 -21.46 -2.95
CA GLY A 197 1.82 -22.10 -4.10
C GLY A 197 0.68 -23.06 -3.75
N ILE A 198 0.55 -23.46 -2.48
CA ILE A 198 -0.45 -24.43 -2.00
C ILE A 198 -1.60 -23.74 -1.23
N GLY A 199 -1.42 -22.50 -0.76
CA GLY A 199 -2.44 -21.71 -0.08
C GLY A 199 -2.40 -20.24 -0.53
N GLY A 200 -3.42 -19.79 -1.25
CA GLY A 200 -3.55 -18.37 -1.57
C GLY A 200 -3.97 -17.59 -0.32
N MET A 201 -3.18 -16.60 0.09
CA MET A 201 -3.67 -15.58 1.02
C MET A 201 -4.67 -14.68 0.29
N ALA A 202 -5.88 -14.58 0.82
CA ALA A 202 -6.80 -13.52 0.45
C ALA A 202 -6.24 -12.18 0.96
N PRO A 203 -6.41 -11.06 0.22
CA PRO A 203 -6.01 -9.75 0.70
C PRO A 203 -6.68 -9.45 2.05
N ALA A 204 -5.89 -9.04 3.04
CA ALA A 204 -6.40 -8.73 4.38
C ALA A 204 -7.18 -7.42 4.34
N THR A 205 -8.48 -7.45 4.67
CA THR A 205 -9.33 -6.26 4.77
C THR A 205 -9.08 -5.44 6.03
N VAL A 206 -8.30 -5.99 6.96
CA VAL A 206 -8.06 -5.44 8.30
C VAL A 206 -6.62 -5.76 8.75
N PRO A 207 -5.87 -4.79 9.33
CA PRO A 207 -4.54 -5.07 9.87
C PRO A 207 -4.59 -6.06 11.04
N THR A 208 -3.98 -7.22 10.83
CA THR A 208 -3.88 -8.32 11.79
C THR A 208 -2.54 -8.37 12.51
N TYR A 209 -1.51 -7.72 11.98
CA TYR A 209 -0.15 -7.73 12.52
C TYR A 209 0.44 -6.33 12.66
N ARG A 210 1.35 -6.15 13.62
CA ARG A 210 2.17 -4.95 13.82
C ARG A 210 3.63 -5.33 13.84
N ILE A 211 4.46 -4.61 13.07
CA ILE A 211 5.92 -4.74 13.11
C ILE A 211 6.56 -3.41 13.49
N HIS A 212 7.56 -3.46 14.38
CA HIS A 212 8.36 -2.29 14.71
C HIS A 212 9.46 -2.06 13.66
N ILE A 213 9.57 -0.83 13.19
CA ILE A 213 10.60 -0.32 12.28
C ILE A 213 11.47 0.66 13.07
N ALA A 214 12.79 0.47 13.09
CA ALA A 214 13.76 1.43 13.64
C ALA A 214 14.29 2.31 12.51
N PRO A 215 13.84 3.58 12.38
CA PRO A 215 14.21 4.39 11.25
C PRO A 215 15.45 5.24 11.56
N LEU A 216 16.41 5.21 10.64
CA LEU A 216 17.66 5.98 10.71
C LEU A 216 17.74 6.91 9.50
N ALA A 217 18.31 8.11 9.68
CA ALA A 217 18.71 8.94 8.55
C ALA A 217 20.20 9.23 8.59
N ASP A 218 20.92 9.00 7.48
CA ASP A 218 22.34 9.33 7.42
C ASP A 218 22.59 10.85 7.37
N GLN A 219 23.88 11.23 7.33
CA GLN A 219 24.28 12.63 7.28
C GLN A 219 23.82 13.35 6.00
N LEU A 220 23.69 12.64 4.88
CA LEU A 220 23.25 13.24 3.62
C LEU A 220 21.75 13.55 3.66
N PHE A 221 20.95 12.65 4.22
CA PHE A 221 19.53 12.89 4.44
C PHE A 221 19.30 14.00 5.46
N ALA A 222 20.00 13.95 6.60
CA ALA A 222 19.96 15.02 7.60
C ALA A 222 20.38 16.37 7.03
N GLY A 223 21.41 16.39 6.18
CA GLY A 223 21.88 17.61 5.51
C GLY A 223 20.86 18.19 4.52
N ARG A 224 20.15 17.34 3.76
CA ARG A 224 19.10 17.79 2.83
C ARG A 224 17.90 18.40 3.54
N PHE A 225 17.40 17.74 4.57
CA PHE A 225 16.11 18.10 5.17
C PHE A 225 16.23 18.90 6.47
N GLY A 226 17.43 19.03 7.03
CA GLY A 226 17.70 19.82 8.24
C GLY A 226 16.79 19.41 9.40
N SER A 227 16.12 20.38 10.01
CA SER A 227 15.18 20.15 11.12
C SER A 227 13.96 19.31 10.72
N ASN A 228 13.68 19.15 9.43
CA ASN A 228 12.53 18.37 8.95
C ASN A 228 12.87 16.89 8.71
N ALA A 229 14.13 16.48 8.87
CA ALA A 229 14.56 15.11 8.55
C ALA A 229 13.71 14.03 9.24
N VAL A 230 13.39 14.19 10.52
CA VAL A 230 12.51 13.24 11.22
C VAL A 230 11.12 13.20 10.58
N THR A 231 10.50 14.35 10.30
CA THR A 231 9.20 14.40 9.62
C THR A 231 9.27 13.70 8.27
N GLU A 232 10.30 13.96 7.49
CA GLU A 232 10.51 13.39 6.15
C GLU A 232 10.67 11.86 6.17
N MET A 233 11.33 11.29 7.17
CA MET A 233 11.38 9.85 7.39
C MET A 233 9.99 9.30 7.69
N LEU A 234 9.26 9.95 8.59
CA LEU A 234 7.94 9.48 9.02
C LEU A 234 6.88 9.61 7.92
N VAL A 235 6.95 10.61 7.04
CA VAL A 235 6.03 10.70 5.89
C VAL A 235 6.22 9.50 4.95
N ARG A 236 7.46 9.12 4.65
CA ARG A 236 7.76 7.95 3.79
C ARG A 236 7.28 6.66 4.44
N LEU A 237 7.47 6.49 5.74
CA LEU A 237 6.91 5.36 6.48
C LEU A 237 5.38 5.40 6.54
N ASN A 238 4.75 6.58 6.58
CA ASN A 238 3.30 6.72 6.53
C ASN A 238 2.73 6.22 5.20
N ILE A 239 3.43 6.50 4.10
CA ILE A 239 3.10 5.93 2.78
C ILE A 239 3.23 4.41 2.79
N ALA A 240 4.38 3.90 3.25
CA ALA A 240 4.61 2.45 3.34
C ALA A 240 3.56 1.76 4.22
N ASP A 241 3.23 2.33 5.39
CA ASP A 241 2.17 1.82 6.27
C ASP A 241 0.83 1.73 5.56
N GLY A 242 0.46 2.71 4.75
CA GLY A 242 -0.78 2.66 3.95
C GLY A 242 -0.85 1.42 3.05
N ILE A 243 0.24 1.09 2.38
CA ILE A 243 0.34 -0.07 1.47
C ILE A 243 0.34 -1.37 2.28
N PHE A 244 1.19 -1.50 3.28
CA PHE A 244 1.28 -2.71 4.11
C PHE A 244 -0.02 -3.01 4.86
N SER A 245 -0.64 -1.97 5.44
CA SER A 245 -1.88 -2.13 6.21
C SER A 245 -3.08 -2.50 5.33
N SER A 246 -3.16 -1.96 4.11
CA SER A 246 -4.28 -2.20 3.20
C SER A 246 -4.15 -3.48 2.36
N GLN A 247 -2.94 -3.98 2.14
CA GLN A 247 -2.71 -5.11 1.22
C GLN A 247 -2.24 -6.39 1.94
N LEU A 248 -1.42 -6.24 2.97
CA LEU A 248 -0.84 -7.37 3.72
C LEU A 248 -1.44 -7.52 5.13
N GLY A 249 -2.23 -6.54 5.59
CA GLY A 249 -2.75 -6.53 6.96
C GLY A 249 -1.67 -6.30 8.01
N VAL A 250 -0.58 -5.60 7.66
CA VAL A 250 0.52 -5.29 8.59
C VAL A 250 0.57 -3.78 8.83
N THR A 251 0.43 -3.36 10.08
CA THR A 251 0.70 -1.98 10.51
C THR A 251 2.19 -1.80 10.78
N LEU A 252 2.78 -0.76 10.21
CA LEU A 252 4.16 -0.39 10.51
C LEU A 252 4.15 0.56 11.72
N VAL A 253 4.93 0.21 12.74
CA VAL A 253 5.11 1.02 13.95
C VAL A 253 6.52 1.59 13.93
N ALA A 254 6.69 2.90 13.99
CA ALA A 254 8.02 3.50 14.00
C ALA A 254 8.52 3.65 15.44
N ASP A 255 9.68 3.05 15.72
CA ASP A 255 10.47 3.37 16.90
C ASP A 255 11.06 4.79 16.77
N ALA A 256 11.61 5.31 17.87
CA ALA A 256 12.19 6.65 17.92
C ALA A 256 13.23 6.87 16.79
N PRO A 257 12.99 7.81 15.85
CA PRO A 257 13.92 8.07 14.75
C PRO A 257 15.28 8.59 15.23
N VAL A 258 16.35 8.13 14.59
CA VAL A 258 17.72 8.57 14.91
C VAL A 258 18.27 9.41 13.75
N VAL A 259 18.54 10.69 14.03
CA VAL A 259 19.03 11.67 13.05
C VAL A 259 20.09 12.60 13.68
N PRO A 260 21.31 12.69 13.10
CA PRO A 260 21.84 11.74 12.13
C PRO A 260 21.99 10.35 12.78
N GLY A 261 21.98 9.33 11.94
CA GLY A 261 22.27 7.97 12.30
C GLY A 261 23.70 7.81 12.86
N PRO A 262 24.04 6.60 13.33
CA PRO A 262 25.36 6.29 13.85
C PRO A 262 26.46 6.59 12.82
N ALA A 263 27.64 6.98 13.31
CA ALA A 263 28.82 7.14 12.47
C ALA A 263 29.20 5.79 11.81
N GLY A 264 29.78 5.85 10.61
CA GLY A 264 30.21 4.66 9.85
C GLY A 264 29.16 4.06 8.93
N LEU A 265 28.02 4.73 8.72
CA LEU A 265 27.08 4.45 7.63
C LEU A 265 27.34 5.41 6.46
N ASP A 266 28.48 5.24 5.81
CA ASP A 266 29.03 6.21 4.85
C ASP A 266 29.49 5.61 3.50
N ALA A 267 29.40 4.28 3.34
CA ALA A 267 29.75 3.61 2.09
C ALA A 267 29.00 4.18 0.88
N VAL A 268 29.72 4.28 -0.25
CA VAL A 268 29.19 4.84 -1.51
C VAL A 268 28.40 3.79 -2.29
N ASP A 269 28.82 2.53 -2.20
CA ASP A 269 28.12 1.40 -2.77
C ASP A 269 26.92 1.00 -1.89
N ALA A 270 25.79 0.65 -2.53
CA ALA A 270 24.56 0.31 -1.82
C ALA A 270 24.69 -1.00 -1.03
N GLY A 271 25.39 -2.00 -1.58
CA GLY A 271 25.62 -3.28 -0.92
C GLY A 271 26.55 -3.15 0.28
N GLU A 272 27.65 -2.40 0.12
CA GLU A 272 28.53 -2.09 1.24
C GLU A 272 27.80 -1.29 2.33
N LEU A 273 26.93 -0.35 1.97
CA LEU A 273 26.14 0.42 2.94
C LEU A 273 25.11 -0.46 3.68
N LEU A 274 24.46 -1.39 2.97
CA LEU A 274 23.55 -2.38 3.57
C LEU A 274 24.30 -3.32 4.54
N GLU A 275 25.53 -3.71 4.21
CA GLU A 275 26.41 -4.50 5.09
C GLU A 275 26.83 -3.71 6.35
N GLN A 276 27.19 -2.43 6.20
CA GLN A 276 27.45 -1.52 7.32
C GLN A 276 26.21 -1.41 8.23
N LEU A 277 25.04 -1.22 7.64
CA LEU A 277 23.77 -1.12 8.37
C LEU A 277 23.44 -2.41 9.12
N GLY A 278 23.57 -3.57 8.47
CA GLY A 278 23.34 -4.86 9.12
C GLY A 278 24.33 -5.12 10.26
N SER A 279 25.60 -4.74 10.09
CA SER A 279 26.63 -4.86 11.13
C SER A 279 26.34 -3.95 12.34
N TYR A 280 25.90 -2.72 12.08
CA TYR A 280 25.40 -1.82 13.12
C TYR A 280 24.20 -2.44 13.84
N ARG A 281 23.18 -2.90 13.10
CA ARG A 281 21.96 -3.51 13.65
C ARG A 281 22.28 -4.67 14.59
N ARG A 282 23.18 -5.58 14.17
CA ARG A 282 23.61 -6.77 14.94
C ARG A 282 24.16 -6.41 16.33
N THR A 283 24.82 -5.27 16.45
CA THR A 283 25.44 -4.80 17.70
C THR A 283 24.59 -3.77 18.45
N SER A 284 23.54 -3.26 17.82
CA SER A 284 22.58 -2.36 18.45
C SER A 284 21.66 -3.08 19.43
N SER A 285 21.05 -2.34 20.36
CA SER A 285 20.04 -2.86 21.27
C SER A 285 18.61 -2.78 20.70
N THR A 286 18.46 -2.64 19.38
CA THR A 286 17.12 -2.51 18.76
C THR A 286 16.31 -3.79 18.92
N THR A 287 15.04 -3.63 19.27
CA THR A 287 14.05 -4.71 19.30
C THR A 287 13.13 -4.70 18.08
N ALA A 288 13.29 -3.70 17.20
CA ALA A 288 12.55 -3.58 15.96
C ALA A 288 12.75 -4.83 15.08
N GLY A 289 11.73 -5.18 14.30
CA GLY A 289 11.85 -6.23 13.29
C GLY A 289 12.77 -5.82 12.16
N ILE A 290 12.69 -4.55 11.76
CA ILE A 290 13.44 -3.99 10.64
C ILE A 290 14.10 -2.67 11.07
N THR A 291 15.34 -2.46 10.67
CA THR A 291 15.99 -1.14 10.68
C THR A 291 16.02 -0.61 9.26
N HIS A 292 15.39 0.53 9.01
CA HIS A 292 15.37 1.14 7.68
C HIS A 292 16.21 2.43 7.66
N LEU A 293 17.17 2.50 6.74
CA LEU A 293 18.04 3.67 6.56
C LEU A 293 17.53 4.54 5.41
N PHE A 294 17.22 5.80 5.72
CA PHE A 294 16.95 6.84 4.74
C PHE A 294 18.24 7.60 4.42
N THR A 295 18.57 7.70 3.13
CA THR A 295 19.74 8.44 2.64
C THR A 295 19.37 9.44 1.54
N ASN A 296 20.21 10.44 1.33
CA ASN A 296 20.16 11.29 0.14
C ASN A 296 21.31 11.00 -0.84
N ARG A 297 21.83 9.77 -0.82
CA ARG A 297 22.92 9.32 -1.69
C ARG A 297 22.40 8.88 -3.05
N SER A 298 23.04 9.33 -4.12
CA SER A 298 22.88 8.72 -5.44
C SER A 298 23.80 7.52 -5.56
N PHE A 299 23.24 6.34 -5.83
CA PHE A 299 24.00 5.12 -6.05
C PHE A 299 24.30 4.91 -7.54
N ALA A 300 25.39 4.18 -7.82
CA ALA A 300 25.72 3.79 -9.19
C ALA A 300 24.61 2.91 -9.79
N GLY A 301 24.43 2.97 -11.10
CA GLY A 301 23.42 2.18 -11.81
C GLY A 301 21.96 2.61 -11.58
N GLY A 302 21.71 3.69 -10.82
CA GLY A 302 20.35 4.11 -10.52
C GLY A 302 19.68 3.27 -9.43
N ILE A 303 20.49 2.60 -8.59
CA ILE A 303 19.99 1.86 -7.44
C ILE A 303 19.22 2.81 -6.52
N ALA A 304 17.97 2.49 -6.23
CA ALA A 304 17.11 3.35 -5.41
C ALA A 304 17.00 2.87 -3.97
N GLY A 305 17.21 1.59 -3.74
CA GLY A 305 17.19 0.97 -2.44
C GLY A 305 17.90 -0.37 -2.47
N MET A 306 18.12 -0.92 -1.28
CA MET A 306 18.62 -2.28 -1.15
C MET A 306 18.18 -2.89 0.17
N ALA A 307 17.88 -4.18 0.15
CA ALA A 307 17.41 -4.91 1.31
C ALA A 307 17.91 -6.35 1.34
N TRP A 308 17.94 -6.93 2.54
CA TRP A 308 18.08 -8.37 2.68
C TRP A 308 16.73 -9.06 2.47
N ASN A 309 16.72 -10.08 1.63
CA ASN A 309 15.50 -10.83 1.35
C ASN A 309 15.14 -11.77 2.52
N GLY A 310 13.93 -11.62 3.07
CA GLY A 310 13.38 -12.39 4.17
C GLY A 310 13.97 -12.06 5.54
N GLY A 311 14.67 -10.93 5.63
CA GLY A 311 15.48 -10.48 6.76
C GLY A 311 14.74 -10.16 8.05
N MET A 312 13.42 -9.96 8.01
CA MET A 312 12.68 -9.42 9.13
C MET A 312 12.90 -10.22 10.42
N CYS A 313 12.92 -9.52 11.56
CA CYS A 313 13.14 -10.09 12.89
C CYS A 313 14.52 -10.76 13.13
N THR A 314 15.45 -10.72 12.17
CA THR A 314 16.81 -11.24 12.37
C THR A 314 17.77 -10.13 12.83
N ALA A 315 18.76 -10.48 13.65
CA ALA A 315 19.67 -9.52 14.29
C ALA A 315 20.46 -8.66 13.30
N LYS A 316 20.96 -9.24 12.19
CA LYS A 316 21.72 -8.53 11.15
C LYS A 316 20.85 -8.17 9.94
N PHE A 317 20.08 -9.12 9.45
CA PHE A 317 19.47 -9.04 8.12
C PHE A 317 18.11 -8.35 8.12
N GLY A 318 17.53 -8.01 9.28
CA GLY A 318 16.34 -7.15 9.35
C GLY A 318 16.69 -5.71 9.02
N ALA A 319 17.25 -5.46 7.84
CA ALA A 319 17.81 -4.19 7.43
C ALA A 319 17.50 -3.91 5.95
N SER A 320 17.20 -2.64 5.66
CA SER A 320 16.96 -2.12 4.32
C SER A 320 17.34 -0.64 4.26
N LEU A 321 17.56 -0.11 3.05
CA LEU A 321 17.85 1.30 2.83
C LEU A 321 17.14 1.82 1.59
N SER A 322 16.76 3.10 1.60
CA SER A 322 16.17 3.80 0.46
C SER A 322 16.78 5.19 0.27
N THR A 323 16.92 5.60 -0.99
CA THR A 323 17.38 6.95 -1.34
C THR A 323 16.21 7.92 -1.51
N SER A 324 16.48 9.19 -1.26
CA SER A 324 15.65 10.32 -1.70
C SER A 324 16.29 11.11 -2.85
N ALA A 325 17.52 10.79 -3.26
CA ALA A 325 18.24 11.57 -4.27
C ALA A 325 17.51 11.53 -5.62
N GLY A 326 17.28 12.70 -6.22
CA GLY A 326 16.70 12.82 -7.57
C GLY A 326 15.21 12.48 -7.71
N ILE A 327 14.55 12.01 -6.66
CA ILE A 327 13.14 11.54 -6.70
C ILE A 327 12.24 12.32 -5.73
N THR A 328 10.93 12.26 -5.98
CA THR A 328 9.92 12.92 -5.14
C THR A 328 9.74 12.23 -3.79
N GLN A 329 9.09 12.91 -2.83
CA GLN A 329 8.84 12.35 -1.50
C GLN A 329 7.99 11.07 -1.59
N VAL A 330 6.96 11.08 -2.46
CA VAL A 330 6.07 9.94 -2.68
C VAL A 330 6.82 8.76 -3.26
N LEU A 331 7.64 8.95 -4.31
CA LEU A 331 8.43 7.86 -4.89
C LEU A 331 9.41 7.27 -3.87
N SER A 332 10.06 8.11 -3.06
CA SER A 332 10.94 7.65 -1.99
C SER A 332 10.18 6.81 -0.95
N GLY A 333 8.91 7.13 -0.67
CA GLY A 333 8.03 6.30 0.16
C GLY A 333 7.66 4.96 -0.47
N LEU A 334 7.44 4.91 -1.80
CA LEU A 334 7.21 3.66 -2.53
C LEU A 334 8.46 2.77 -2.55
N VAL A 335 9.64 3.35 -2.76
CA VAL A 335 10.92 2.64 -2.66
C VAL A 335 11.08 2.07 -1.25
N ALA A 336 10.84 2.85 -0.20
CA ALA A 336 10.89 2.33 1.17
C ALA A 336 9.92 1.15 1.37
N ALA A 337 8.71 1.21 0.81
CA ALA A 337 7.75 0.10 0.88
C ALA A 337 8.24 -1.16 0.14
N HIS A 338 8.86 -1.00 -1.04
CA HIS A 338 9.48 -2.09 -1.80
C HIS A 338 10.59 -2.79 -1.01
N GLU A 339 11.52 -2.01 -0.46
CA GLU A 339 12.67 -2.54 0.28
C GLU A 339 12.26 -3.21 1.60
N ILE A 340 11.24 -2.68 2.26
CA ILE A 340 10.61 -3.36 3.41
C ILE A 340 9.96 -4.67 2.92
N GLY A 341 9.33 -4.70 1.74
CA GLY A 341 8.76 -5.91 1.13
C GLY A 341 9.79 -7.03 0.94
N HIS A 342 11.01 -6.69 0.53
CA HIS A 342 12.13 -7.64 0.52
C HIS A 342 12.47 -8.17 1.91
N ASN A 343 12.48 -7.34 2.95
CA ASN A 343 12.67 -7.85 4.32
C ASN A 343 11.57 -8.84 4.75
N PHE A 344 10.36 -8.72 4.18
CA PHE A 344 9.26 -9.69 4.34
C PHE A 344 9.37 -10.92 3.43
N GLY A 345 10.39 -11.04 2.59
CA GLY A 345 10.65 -12.24 1.81
C GLY A 345 10.21 -12.17 0.35
N ALA A 346 9.55 -11.10 -0.08
CA ALA A 346 9.15 -10.98 -1.49
C ALA A 346 10.40 -10.87 -2.37
N PRO A 347 10.53 -11.66 -3.46
CA PRO A 347 11.52 -11.42 -4.49
C PRO A 347 11.00 -10.31 -5.41
N HIS A 348 11.72 -10.01 -6.49
CA HIS A 348 11.10 -9.23 -7.54
C HIS A 348 10.00 -10.00 -8.28
N ASP A 349 8.96 -9.27 -8.67
CA ASP A 349 8.00 -9.75 -9.65
C ASP A 349 8.68 -9.88 -11.02
N GLY A 350 8.39 -10.97 -11.75
CA GLY A 350 9.09 -11.31 -12.99
C GLY A 350 10.41 -12.08 -12.79
N GLU A 351 10.81 -12.34 -11.55
CA GLU A 351 12.03 -13.07 -11.20
C GLU A 351 11.77 -14.25 -10.25
N GLU A 352 12.75 -15.15 -10.13
CA GLU A 352 12.73 -16.30 -9.23
C GLU A 352 11.42 -17.11 -9.27
N PHE A 353 10.71 -17.24 -8.16
CA PHE A 353 9.42 -17.93 -8.07
C PHE A 353 8.22 -17.02 -8.38
N CYS A 354 8.44 -15.71 -8.51
CA CYS A 354 7.48 -14.76 -9.06
C CYS A 354 7.71 -14.49 -10.56
N ALA A 355 8.43 -15.38 -11.27
CA ALA A 355 8.75 -15.23 -12.69
C ALA A 355 7.53 -15.18 -13.63
N ALA A 356 6.37 -15.66 -13.17
CA ALA A 356 5.12 -15.59 -13.93
C ALA A 356 4.32 -14.30 -13.66
N THR A 357 4.73 -13.48 -12.70
CA THR A 357 4.07 -12.21 -12.38
C THR A 357 4.41 -11.17 -13.45
N PRO A 358 3.42 -10.47 -14.03
CA PRO A 358 3.69 -9.41 -14.99
C PRO A 358 4.25 -8.15 -14.31
N ASP A 359 4.84 -7.25 -15.10
CA ASP A 359 5.30 -5.95 -14.63
C ASP A 359 4.14 -5.07 -14.11
N GLY A 360 4.49 -4.01 -13.38
CA GLY A 360 3.54 -2.99 -12.91
C GLY A 360 3.12 -3.15 -11.45
N TYR A 361 3.67 -4.11 -10.72
CA TYR A 361 3.53 -4.23 -9.27
C TYR A 361 4.69 -3.54 -8.54
N LEU A 362 4.49 -3.32 -7.25
CA LEU A 362 5.43 -2.63 -6.37
C LEU A 362 6.76 -3.38 -6.25
N MET A 363 6.77 -4.73 -6.31
CA MET A 363 8.01 -5.52 -6.27
C MET A 363 8.66 -5.72 -7.65
N ALA A 364 8.27 -5.00 -8.70
CA ALA A 364 9.01 -5.04 -9.95
C ALA A 364 10.47 -4.56 -9.73
N PRO A 365 11.48 -5.09 -10.46
CA PRO A 365 12.90 -4.69 -10.34
C PRO A 365 13.14 -3.20 -10.64
N THR A 366 12.18 -2.55 -11.28
CA THR A 366 12.13 -1.12 -11.56
C THR A 366 10.77 -0.58 -11.11
N ILE A 367 10.77 0.41 -10.22
CA ILE A 367 9.55 1.12 -9.84
C ILE A 367 9.19 2.13 -10.93
N THR A 368 7.96 2.04 -11.39
CA THR A 368 7.33 3.01 -12.30
C THR A 368 6.22 3.75 -11.56
N SER A 369 5.66 4.78 -12.20
CA SER A 369 4.49 5.48 -11.68
C SER A 369 3.25 4.60 -11.48
N THR A 370 3.21 3.40 -12.06
CA THR A 370 2.12 2.43 -11.89
C THR A 370 2.41 1.36 -10.84
N SER A 371 3.65 1.27 -10.34
CA SER A 371 4.11 0.25 -9.38
C SER A 371 3.72 0.59 -7.94
N THR A 372 2.45 0.43 -7.59
CA THR A 372 1.89 0.94 -6.31
C THR A 372 1.22 -0.12 -5.44
N SER A 373 1.11 -1.36 -5.92
CA SER A 373 0.51 -2.49 -5.20
C SER A 373 1.39 -3.73 -5.27
N PHE A 374 1.44 -4.50 -4.19
CA PHE A 374 2.07 -5.82 -4.16
C PHE A 374 1.34 -6.79 -5.09
N SER A 375 2.08 -7.67 -5.75
CA SER A 375 1.47 -8.73 -6.55
C SER A 375 0.89 -9.83 -5.66
N PRO A 376 -0.04 -10.65 -6.17
CA PRO A 376 -0.48 -11.85 -5.46
C PRO A 376 0.67 -12.78 -5.08
N CYS A 377 1.74 -12.84 -5.88
CA CYS A 377 2.93 -13.64 -5.57
C CYS A 377 3.68 -13.06 -4.36
N SER A 378 3.95 -11.75 -4.37
CA SER A 378 4.61 -11.07 -3.24
C SER A 378 3.81 -11.23 -1.96
N LEU A 379 2.48 -11.01 -2.01
CA LEU A 379 1.60 -11.13 -0.84
C LEU A 379 1.63 -12.55 -0.24
N ALA A 380 1.57 -13.58 -1.08
CA ALA A 380 1.59 -14.97 -0.62
C ALA A 380 2.93 -15.32 0.08
N VAL A 381 4.04 -14.82 -0.45
CA VAL A 381 5.38 -15.10 0.10
C VAL A 381 5.63 -14.34 1.39
N MET A 382 5.24 -13.06 1.44
CA MET A 382 5.31 -12.27 2.66
C MET A 382 4.42 -12.86 3.76
N GLY A 383 3.22 -13.31 3.40
CA GLY A 383 2.30 -14.01 4.28
C GLY A 383 2.89 -15.27 4.90
N ALA A 384 3.49 -16.13 4.09
CA ALA A 384 4.15 -17.34 4.58
C ALA A 384 5.30 -17.02 5.55
N LEU A 385 6.07 -15.96 5.30
CA LEU A 385 7.14 -15.55 6.21
C LEU A 385 6.61 -15.01 7.55
N ILE A 386 5.48 -14.29 7.53
CA ILE A 386 4.79 -13.83 8.74
C ILE A 386 4.39 -15.02 9.61
N GLU A 387 3.72 -16.02 9.04
CA GLU A 387 3.29 -17.23 9.76
C GLU A 387 4.47 -18.00 10.34
N GLU A 388 5.54 -18.19 9.56
CA GLU A 388 6.76 -18.84 10.03
C GLU A 388 7.40 -18.06 11.18
N SER A 389 7.51 -16.72 11.05
CA SER A 389 8.14 -15.88 12.07
C SER A 389 7.37 -15.90 13.39
N LEU A 390 6.04 -15.96 13.35
CA LEU A 390 5.22 -16.12 14.55
C LEU A 390 5.43 -17.49 15.22
N SER A 391 5.71 -18.54 14.43
CA SER A 391 6.00 -19.88 14.96
C SER A 391 7.40 -20.01 15.56
N LEU A 392 8.39 -19.34 14.96
CA LEU A 392 9.79 -19.37 15.40
C LEU A 392 10.04 -18.43 16.58
N TYR A 393 9.32 -17.32 16.63
CA TYR A 393 9.43 -16.30 17.66
C TYR A 393 8.06 -16.03 18.33
N PRO A 394 7.44 -17.00 19.02
CA PRO A 394 6.10 -16.86 19.60
C PRO A 394 6.01 -15.83 20.75
N ALA A 395 7.15 -15.23 21.14
CA ALA A 395 7.25 -14.09 22.06
C ALA A 395 8.00 -12.89 21.44
N ALA A 396 8.14 -12.83 20.11
CA ALA A 396 8.89 -11.78 19.43
C ALA A 396 8.34 -10.39 19.76
N SER A 397 9.21 -9.52 20.28
CA SER A 397 8.96 -8.08 20.34
C SER A 397 8.86 -7.44 18.94
N CYS A 398 9.40 -8.10 17.91
CA CYS A 398 9.48 -7.51 16.57
C CYS A 398 8.14 -7.50 15.82
N LEU A 399 7.35 -8.58 15.92
CA LEU A 399 6.10 -8.80 15.19
C LEU A 399 5.03 -9.29 16.17
N SER A 400 3.90 -8.59 16.23
CA SER A 400 2.82 -8.87 17.17
C SER A 400 1.47 -8.90 16.48
N LEU A 401 0.54 -9.70 17.00
CA LEU A 401 -0.86 -9.64 16.56
C LEU A 401 -1.50 -8.34 17.04
N VAL A 402 -2.17 -7.63 16.14
CA VAL A 402 -3.04 -6.53 16.53
C VAL A 402 -4.37 -7.12 16.94
N ALA A 403 -4.78 -6.89 18.18
CA ALA A 403 -6.15 -7.19 18.55
C ALA A 403 -7.11 -6.41 17.65
N ASN A 404 -7.85 -7.12 16.80
CA ASN A 404 -8.91 -6.56 15.98
C ASN A 404 -10.24 -7.30 16.26
N PHE A 405 -11.28 -6.50 16.44
CA PHE A 405 -12.65 -6.95 16.64
C PHE A 405 -13.44 -6.55 15.38
N ASP A 406 -13.88 -7.52 14.59
CA ASP A 406 -14.67 -7.29 13.38
C ASP A 406 -15.66 -8.44 13.22
N VAL A 407 -16.94 -8.13 13.11
CA VAL A 407 -17.97 -9.08 12.73
C VAL A 407 -18.70 -8.59 11.49
N ALA A 408 -19.01 -9.50 10.59
CA ALA A 408 -19.73 -9.21 9.36
C ALA A 408 -21.04 -9.98 9.29
N LEU A 409 -22.01 -9.35 8.65
CA LEU A 409 -23.29 -9.98 8.31
C LEU A 409 -23.26 -10.46 6.87
N VAL A 410 -23.36 -11.78 6.67
CA VAL A 410 -23.50 -12.41 5.36
C VAL A 410 -24.97 -12.72 5.14
N LEU A 411 -25.55 -12.01 4.17
CA LEU A 411 -26.96 -12.13 3.78
C LEU A 411 -27.14 -13.12 2.62
N PRO A 412 -28.30 -13.77 2.53
CA PRO A 412 -28.60 -14.64 1.40
C PRO A 412 -28.83 -13.84 0.12
N GLU A 413 -28.75 -14.52 -1.02
CA GLU A 413 -29.07 -13.93 -2.32
C GLU A 413 -30.57 -13.61 -2.47
N ASN A 414 -30.88 -12.70 -3.39
CA ASN A 414 -32.26 -12.38 -3.75
C ASN A 414 -32.99 -13.65 -4.25
N THR A 415 -34.18 -13.91 -3.70
CA THR A 415 -34.90 -15.16 -3.91
C THR A 415 -36.24 -14.90 -4.61
N ALA A 416 -36.55 -15.66 -5.67
CA ALA A 416 -37.85 -15.62 -6.35
C ALA A 416 -38.74 -16.80 -5.91
N THR A 417 -40.03 -16.56 -5.70
CA THR A 417 -40.99 -17.55 -5.19
C THR A 417 -42.43 -17.23 -5.59
N THR A 418 -43.40 -17.96 -5.04
CA THR A 418 -44.84 -17.74 -5.21
C THR A 418 -45.52 -17.41 -3.87
N PRO A 419 -46.63 -16.65 -3.87
CA PRO A 419 -47.42 -16.45 -2.66
C PRO A 419 -47.86 -17.79 -2.04
N GLY A 420 -47.80 -17.89 -0.73
CA GLY A 420 -48.07 -19.08 0.07
C GLY A 420 -46.86 -20.00 0.26
N ALA A 421 -45.77 -19.80 -0.47
CA ALA A 421 -44.55 -20.57 -0.29
C ALA A 421 -43.93 -20.31 1.10
N VAL A 422 -43.29 -21.35 1.62
CA VAL A 422 -42.46 -21.27 2.83
C VAL A 422 -41.01 -21.30 2.39
N LEU A 423 -40.22 -20.34 2.85
CA LEU A 423 -38.80 -20.19 2.54
C LEU A 423 -37.99 -20.33 3.80
N VAL A 424 -36.81 -20.95 3.67
CA VAL A 424 -35.76 -20.91 4.69
C VAL A 424 -34.69 -19.95 4.22
N LEU A 425 -34.50 -18.87 4.95
CA LEU A 425 -33.57 -17.80 4.63
C LEU A 425 -32.35 -17.90 5.57
N PRO A 426 -31.18 -18.32 5.06
CA PRO A 426 -29.98 -18.42 5.89
C PRO A 426 -29.31 -17.05 6.04
N LEU A 427 -29.06 -16.64 7.28
CA LEU A 427 -28.20 -15.49 7.61
C LEU A 427 -26.99 -16.01 8.38
N ARG A 428 -25.81 -15.45 8.11
CA ARG A 428 -24.57 -15.80 8.81
C ARG A 428 -23.97 -14.57 9.46
N VAL A 429 -23.67 -14.68 10.74
CA VAL A 429 -22.81 -13.73 11.47
C VAL A 429 -21.42 -14.33 11.55
N GLN A 430 -20.43 -13.64 11.03
CA GLN A 430 -19.06 -14.15 10.96
C GLN A 430 -18.12 -13.22 11.70
N ASN A 431 -17.31 -13.74 12.62
CA ASN A 431 -16.19 -13.00 13.19
C ASN A 431 -15.05 -12.99 12.17
N GLN A 432 -14.85 -11.85 11.53
CA GLN A 432 -13.76 -11.59 10.58
C GLN A 432 -12.51 -11.04 11.29
N GLY A 433 -12.64 -10.62 12.55
CA GLY A 433 -11.54 -10.20 13.41
C GLY A 433 -10.76 -11.36 14.02
N ASN A 434 -9.66 -11.01 14.67
CA ASN A 434 -8.75 -11.97 15.31
C ASN A 434 -8.92 -12.06 16.84
N GLN A 435 -9.84 -11.29 17.40
CA GLN A 435 -10.22 -11.36 18.81
C GLN A 435 -11.60 -11.97 18.99
N PRO A 436 -11.86 -12.62 20.14
CA PRO A 436 -13.21 -13.02 20.48
C PRO A 436 -14.10 -11.78 20.67
N VAL A 437 -15.24 -11.75 19.99
CA VAL A 437 -16.22 -10.68 20.10
C VAL A 437 -17.37 -11.14 20.99
N SER A 438 -17.75 -10.31 21.96
CA SER A 438 -18.84 -10.59 22.90
C SER A 438 -19.91 -9.51 22.78
N THR A 439 -21.11 -9.80 23.31
CA THR A 439 -22.26 -8.87 23.25
C THR A 439 -22.76 -8.64 21.83
N LEU A 440 -23.02 -9.74 21.12
CA LEU A 440 -23.51 -9.72 19.75
C LEU A 440 -25.04 -9.68 19.71
N GLY A 441 -25.57 -8.71 18.98
CA GLY A 441 -27.01 -8.56 18.75
C GLY A 441 -27.32 -8.48 17.26
N LEU A 442 -28.11 -9.41 16.73
CA LEU A 442 -28.61 -9.38 15.35
C LEU A 442 -30.07 -8.93 15.35
N GLN A 443 -30.39 -7.96 14.51
CA GLN A 443 -31.74 -7.46 14.30
C GLN A 443 -32.15 -7.68 12.85
N ILE A 444 -33.33 -8.24 12.63
CA ILE A 444 -33.89 -8.53 11.31
C ILE A 444 -35.25 -7.87 11.24
N ASP A 445 -35.46 -7.01 10.24
CA ASP A 445 -36.74 -6.35 9.98
C ASP A 445 -37.40 -7.00 8.77
N LEU A 446 -38.57 -7.58 9.00
CA LEU A 446 -39.41 -8.21 8.00
C LEU A 446 -40.50 -7.25 7.50
N PRO A 447 -40.80 -7.21 6.20
CA PRO A 447 -42.00 -6.56 5.72
C PRO A 447 -43.25 -7.34 6.15
N ALA A 448 -44.38 -6.65 6.31
CA ALA A 448 -45.63 -7.25 6.79
C ALA A 448 -46.17 -8.41 5.91
N ALA A 449 -45.71 -8.51 4.66
CA ALA A 449 -46.06 -9.59 3.74
C ALA A 449 -45.26 -10.89 3.97
N LEU A 450 -44.28 -10.89 4.88
CA LEU A 450 -43.51 -12.07 5.27
C LEU A 450 -43.82 -12.43 6.71
N GLU A 451 -44.51 -13.55 6.91
CA GLU A 451 -44.91 -14.03 8.23
C GLU A 451 -43.81 -14.96 8.78
N PRO A 452 -43.12 -14.61 9.89
CA PRO A 452 -42.12 -15.48 10.49
C PRO A 452 -42.79 -16.73 11.08
N MET A 453 -42.34 -17.91 10.64
CA MET A 453 -42.85 -19.20 11.09
C MET A 453 -41.98 -19.81 12.18
N ALA A 454 -40.67 -19.86 11.93
CA ALA A 454 -39.69 -20.40 12.86
C ALA A 454 -38.35 -19.68 12.68
N ILE A 455 -37.55 -19.71 13.74
CA ILE A 455 -36.16 -19.27 13.69
C ILE A 455 -35.30 -20.31 14.39
N THR A 456 -34.31 -20.81 13.67
CA THR A 456 -33.42 -21.86 14.15
C THR A 456 -32.01 -21.31 14.21
N THR A 457 -31.37 -21.50 15.37
CA THR A 457 -29.97 -21.13 15.58
C THR A 457 -29.13 -22.39 15.49
N LEU A 458 -28.26 -22.47 14.48
CA LEU A 458 -27.44 -23.66 14.29
C LEU A 458 -26.30 -23.65 15.31
N GLY A 459 -26.17 -24.75 16.07
CA GLY A 459 -25.22 -24.86 17.18
C GLY A 459 -25.79 -24.55 18.58
N GLY A 460 -27.07 -24.17 18.69
CA GLY A 460 -27.83 -24.14 19.95
C GLY A 460 -27.40 -23.11 21.02
N LEU A 461 -26.41 -22.29 20.72
CA LEU A 461 -25.95 -21.20 21.58
C LEU A 461 -26.44 -19.89 20.95
N GLY A 462 -27.34 -19.16 21.62
CA GLY A 462 -27.99 -17.93 21.13
C GLY A 462 -29.52 -18.02 21.20
N SER A 463 -30.19 -16.87 21.33
CA SER A 463 -31.65 -16.79 21.41
C SER A 463 -32.20 -15.71 20.50
N CYS A 464 -33.29 -16.00 19.79
CA CYS A 464 -34.00 -15.04 18.95
C CYS A 464 -35.43 -14.87 19.44
N SER A 465 -35.88 -13.63 19.54
CA SER A 465 -37.21 -13.25 19.99
C SER A 465 -37.90 -12.43 18.90
N PRO A 466 -38.90 -12.98 18.19
CA PRO A 466 -39.71 -12.22 17.25
C PRO A 466 -40.72 -11.33 18.00
N VAL A 467 -40.77 -10.05 17.63
CA VAL A 467 -41.76 -9.05 18.07
C VAL A 467 -42.39 -8.43 16.83
N ALA A 468 -43.58 -8.90 16.47
CA ALA A 468 -44.26 -8.52 15.23
C ALA A 468 -43.37 -8.73 13.99
N THR A 469 -43.03 -7.66 13.28
CA THR A 469 -42.20 -7.66 12.07
C THR A 469 -40.70 -7.55 12.34
N GLN A 470 -40.29 -7.51 13.60
CA GLN A 470 -38.88 -7.37 13.98
C GLN A 470 -38.42 -8.58 14.77
N ILE A 471 -37.25 -9.12 14.43
CA ILE A 471 -36.65 -10.25 15.12
C ILE A 471 -35.35 -9.77 15.74
N SER A 472 -35.24 -9.92 17.06
CA SER A 472 -34.02 -9.59 17.81
C SER A 472 -33.35 -10.87 18.32
N CYS A 473 -32.09 -11.06 17.98
CA CYS A 473 -31.29 -12.19 18.38
C CYS A 473 -30.12 -11.75 19.27
N SER A 474 -29.95 -12.42 20.41
CA SER A 474 -28.76 -12.32 21.27
C SER A 474 -27.85 -13.51 20.98
N LEU A 475 -26.62 -13.25 20.54
CA LEU A 475 -25.70 -14.29 20.08
C LEU A 475 -24.64 -14.57 21.16
N PRO A 476 -24.12 -15.81 21.23
CA PRO A 476 -23.00 -16.13 22.10
C PRO A 476 -21.74 -15.36 21.66
N ALA A 477 -20.73 -15.32 22.51
CA ALA A 477 -19.43 -14.82 22.10
C ALA A 477 -18.90 -15.67 20.93
N LEU A 478 -18.39 -15.00 19.89
CA LEU A 478 -17.77 -15.65 18.74
C LEU A 478 -16.26 -15.59 18.88
N GLY A 479 -15.61 -16.76 18.86
CA GLY A 479 -14.16 -16.83 18.72
C GLY A 479 -13.69 -16.27 17.38
N SER A 480 -12.41 -15.95 17.27
CA SER A 480 -11.76 -15.52 16.02
C SER A 480 -12.08 -16.50 14.87
N GLY A 481 -12.49 -15.99 13.72
CA GLY A 481 -12.82 -16.79 12.53
C GLY A 481 -14.06 -17.69 12.67
N ALA A 482 -14.72 -17.70 13.82
CA ALA A 482 -15.94 -18.47 14.03
C ALA A 482 -17.15 -17.78 13.38
N ALA A 483 -18.14 -18.58 13.01
CA ALA A 483 -19.40 -18.10 12.47
C ALA A 483 -20.57 -18.66 13.27
N TRP A 484 -21.69 -17.97 13.18
CA TRP A 484 -22.97 -18.37 13.74
C TRP A 484 -24.06 -18.20 12.69
N ASP A 485 -24.85 -19.24 12.49
CA ASP A 485 -25.84 -19.32 11.43
C ASP A 485 -27.27 -19.29 11.99
N VAL A 486 -28.11 -18.50 11.33
CA VAL A 486 -29.55 -18.41 11.56
C VAL A 486 -30.28 -18.89 10.33
N GLU A 487 -31.24 -19.78 10.55
CA GLU A 487 -32.24 -20.10 9.54
C GLU A 487 -33.57 -19.47 9.94
N LEU A 488 -34.01 -18.50 9.13
CA LEU A 488 -35.30 -17.86 9.30
C LEU A 488 -36.32 -18.47 8.34
N GLU A 489 -37.29 -19.19 8.89
CA GLU A 489 -38.40 -19.75 8.11
C GLU A 489 -39.54 -18.73 8.03
N VAL A 490 -39.91 -18.33 6.81
CA VAL A 490 -40.99 -17.35 6.57
C VAL A 490 -42.01 -17.89 5.59
N ARG A 491 -43.27 -17.54 5.81
CA ARG A 491 -44.35 -17.71 4.83
C ARG A 491 -44.56 -16.42 4.06
N VAL A 492 -44.64 -16.54 2.74
CA VAL A 492 -44.83 -15.40 1.85
C VAL A 492 -46.32 -15.14 1.64
N GLY A 493 -46.86 -14.07 2.23
CA GLY A 493 -48.30 -13.80 2.24
C GLY A 493 -48.88 -13.18 0.96
N GLY A 494 -48.06 -12.52 0.13
CA GLY A 494 -48.57 -11.79 -1.04
C GLY A 494 -47.55 -11.58 -2.16
N THR A 495 -48.04 -11.21 -3.34
CA THR A 495 -47.21 -10.89 -4.52
C THR A 495 -46.44 -9.59 -4.35
N GLY A 496 -45.28 -9.46 -4.99
CA GLY A 496 -44.46 -8.25 -4.97
C GLY A 496 -43.01 -8.51 -4.60
N GLN A 497 -42.23 -7.44 -4.50
CA GLN A 497 -40.86 -7.48 -3.98
C GLN A 497 -40.86 -7.05 -2.52
N HIS A 498 -40.27 -7.88 -1.67
CA HIS A 498 -40.26 -7.72 -0.22
C HIS A 498 -38.81 -7.63 0.24
N ALA A 499 -38.36 -6.42 0.59
CA ALA A 499 -37.01 -6.21 1.10
C ALA A 499 -36.95 -6.56 2.58
N ILE A 500 -35.97 -7.37 2.95
CA ILE A 500 -35.65 -7.75 4.32
C ILE A 500 -34.34 -7.07 4.67
N SER A 501 -34.32 -6.25 5.72
CA SER A 501 -33.10 -5.64 6.23
C SER A 501 -32.63 -6.36 7.48
N ALA A 502 -31.32 -6.43 7.66
CA ALA A 502 -30.74 -6.92 8.89
C ALA A 502 -29.52 -6.09 9.28
N SER A 503 -29.35 -5.93 10.59
CA SER A 503 -28.24 -5.18 11.19
C SER A 503 -27.67 -5.95 12.37
N LEU A 504 -26.35 -5.97 12.45
CA LEU A 504 -25.54 -6.59 13.48
C LEU A 504 -24.96 -5.49 14.38
N SER A 505 -24.97 -5.76 15.68
CA SER A 505 -24.36 -4.93 16.70
C SER A 505 -23.34 -5.77 17.45
N ALA A 506 -22.16 -5.18 17.67
CA ALA A 506 -21.05 -5.81 18.35
C ALA A 506 -20.23 -4.77 19.11
N ALA A 507 -19.68 -5.18 20.25
CA ALA A 507 -18.79 -4.31 21.00
C ALA A 507 -17.43 -4.19 20.28
N ALA A 508 -16.94 -2.96 20.15
CA ALA A 508 -15.61 -2.63 19.61
C ALA A 508 -15.38 -3.02 18.13
N ASP A 509 -16.45 -3.27 17.37
CA ASP A 509 -16.34 -3.54 15.93
C ASP A 509 -15.66 -2.39 15.18
N GLU A 510 -14.60 -2.71 14.45
CA GLU A 510 -13.77 -1.73 13.74
C GLU A 510 -14.24 -1.45 12.29
N VAL A 511 -15.12 -2.28 11.71
CA VAL A 511 -15.60 -2.19 10.33
C VAL A 511 -17.14 -2.12 10.29
N PRO A 512 -17.76 -1.05 10.80
CA PRO A 512 -19.22 -0.99 10.94
C PRO A 512 -20.01 -1.06 9.60
N GLN A 513 -19.35 -0.92 8.45
CA GLN A 513 -20.01 -0.95 7.13
C GLN A 513 -20.47 -2.36 6.72
N ASN A 514 -19.81 -3.42 7.20
CA ASN A 514 -20.16 -4.82 6.88
C ASN A 514 -21.24 -5.40 7.83
N ASN A 515 -21.72 -4.58 8.77
CA ASN A 515 -22.63 -4.98 9.84
C ASN A 515 -24.11 -4.82 9.45
N GLN A 516 -24.43 -4.35 8.25
CA GLN A 516 -25.82 -4.13 7.83
C GLN A 516 -26.01 -4.40 6.34
N GLY A 517 -27.21 -4.81 5.96
CA GLY A 517 -27.57 -4.99 4.56
C GLY A 517 -29.05 -5.33 4.35
N GLN A 518 -29.40 -5.59 3.10
CA GLN A 518 -30.74 -6.03 2.72
C GLN A 518 -30.70 -7.02 1.56
N PHE A 519 -31.71 -7.90 1.49
CA PHE A 519 -31.96 -8.78 0.35
C PHE A 519 -33.46 -8.83 0.04
N ILE A 520 -33.81 -9.28 -1.16
CA ILE A 520 -35.16 -9.21 -1.70
C ILE A 520 -35.75 -10.60 -1.89
N VAL A 521 -36.95 -10.81 -1.35
CA VAL A 521 -37.83 -11.92 -1.72
C VAL A 521 -38.88 -11.43 -2.71
N SER A 522 -38.88 -11.98 -3.93
CA SER A 522 -39.82 -11.63 -5.00
C SER A 522 -40.88 -12.71 -5.16
N ALA A 523 -42.16 -12.37 -5.00
CA ALA A 523 -43.28 -13.30 -5.12
C ALA A 523 -44.14 -12.97 -6.34
N ALA A 524 -44.19 -13.88 -7.32
CA ALA A 524 -45.05 -13.73 -8.50
C ALA A 524 -46.33 -14.57 -8.36
N GLY A 525 -47.49 -14.00 -8.71
CA GLY A 525 -48.76 -14.73 -8.69
C GLY A 525 -48.76 -15.84 -9.74
N SER A 526 -49.31 -17.01 -9.40
CA SER A 526 -49.54 -18.08 -10.38
C SER A 526 -50.66 -17.64 -11.33
N ASN A 527 -50.31 -17.38 -12.60
CA ASN A 527 -51.32 -17.25 -13.65
C ASN A 527 -51.94 -18.62 -13.94
N ALA A 528 -52.97 -18.99 -13.18
CA ALA A 528 -53.80 -20.16 -13.45
C ALA A 528 -55.09 -19.76 -14.19
N GLY A 529 -55.08 -19.92 -15.52
CA GLY A 529 -56.28 -20.24 -16.31
C GLY A 529 -57.07 -19.09 -16.94
N ALA A 530 -56.82 -18.85 -18.23
CA ALA A 530 -57.86 -18.42 -19.16
C ALA A 530 -57.77 -19.27 -20.45
N GLN A 531 -58.41 -20.44 -20.45
CA GLN A 531 -58.90 -21.07 -21.67
C GLN A 531 -60.31 -20.54 -21.93
N GLY A 532 -60.48 -19.85 -23.05
CA GLY A 532 -61.76 -19.43 -23.61
C GLY A 532 -61.52 -18.85 -25.00
N GLY A 533 -61.58 -19.70 -26.03
CA GLY A 533 -61.41 -19.27 -27.42
C GLY A 533 -62.61 -18.46 -27.92
N ASN A 534 -62.37 -17.47 -28.78
CA ASN A 534 -62.69 -17.53 -30.21
C ASN A 534 -62.26 -16.23 -30.95
N GLY A 535 -61.50 -16.38 -32.04
CA GLY A 535 -61.56 -15.60 -33.29
C GLY A 535 -61.15 -14.11 -33.34
N GLY A 536 -60.10 -13.81 -34.11
CA GLY A 536 -59.92 -12.50 -34.76
C GLY A 536 -58.48 -12.15 -35.13
N ASP A 537 -58.15 -12.23 -36.41
CA ASP A 537 -56.86 -11.95 -37.08
C ASP A 537 -56.21 -10.59 -36.76
N GLY A 538 -54.86 -10.54 -36.88
CA GLY A 538 -54.17 -9.27 -37.17
C GLY A 538 -52.69 -9.12 -36.79
N GLY A 539 -51.80 -9.91 -37.40
CA GLY A 539 -50.44 -9.52 -37.88
C GLY A 539 -49.40 -8.79 -37.01
N GLY A 540 -48.20 -9.40 -36.91
CA GLY A 540 -46.93 -8.70 -37.23
C GLY A 540 -45.77 -8.71 -36.22
N GLY A 541 -44.78 -9.60 -36.44
CA GLY A 541 -43.33 -9.49 -36.14
C GLY A 541 -42.89 -9.50 -34.66
N GLY A 542 -42.10 -10.44 -34.11
CA GLY A 542 -40.97 -11.22 -34.64
C GLY A 542 -39.66 -10.62 -34.07
N GLY A 543 -38.80 -11.28 -33.30
CA GLY A 543 -38.78 -12.61 -32.69
C GLY A 543 -37.66 -12.66 -31.65
N GLY A 544 -37.85 -13.43 -30.57
CA GLY A 544 -36.78 -13.96 -29.74
C GLY A 544 -36.51 -15.42 -30.12
N GLY A 545 -35.37 -15.97 -29.71
CA GLY A 545 -35.11 -17.40 -29.94
C GLY A 545 -33.75 -17.89 -29.47
N MET A 546 -33.72 -18.29 -28.21
CA MET A 546 -32.86 -19.28 -27.54
C MET A 546 -32.01 -20.25 -28.39
N LEU A 547 -30.78 -20.41 -27.91
CA LEU A 547 -30.01 -21.66 -27.69
C LEU A 547 -30.66 -22.98 -28.18
N ASP A 548 -29.92 -23.75 -28.99
CA ASP A 548 -29.53 -25.10 -28.57
C ASP A 548 -28.33 -25.66 -29.34
N LEU A 549 -27.60 -26.54 -28.66
CA LEU A 549 -26.42 -27.27 -29.10
C LEU A 549 -26.67 -28.14 -30.34
N LEU A 550 -25.87 -27.95 -31.40
CA LEU A 550 -25.42 -28.99 -32.34
C LEU A 550 -24.66 -28.34 -33.51
N SER A 551 -23.32 -28.34 -33.48
CA SER A 551 -22.45 -28.29 -34.67
C SER A 551 -20.98 -28.46 -34.26
N LEU A 552 -20.61 -29.72 -34.01
CA LEU A 552 -19.24 -30.19 -34.09
C LEU A 552 -18.97 -30.64 -35.54
N LEU A 553 -17.74 -30.38 -36.01
CA LEU A 553 -17.03 -30.97 -37.16
C LEU A 553 -17.01 -30.24 -38.52
N LEU A 554 -15.74 -30.13 -38.98
CA LEU A 554 -15.20 -29.95 -40.33
C LEU A 554 -15.01 -28.51 -40.83
N LEU A 555 -13.79 -27.98 -40.67
CA LEU A 555 -12.82 -27.91 -41.77
C LEU A 555 -11.42 -27.49 -41.28
N LEU A 556 -10.47 -28.44 -41.42
CA LEU A 556 -9.03 -28.22 -41.45
C LEU A 556 -8.64 -27.58 -42.79
N ALA A 557 -7.76 -26.58 -42.79
CA ALA A 557 -6.51 -26.55 -43.59
C ALA A 557 -5.79 -25.19 -43.53
N ALA A 558 -4.46 -25.27 -43.52
CA ALA A 558 -3.44 -24.25 -43.81
C ALA A 558 -2.96 -23.33 -42.66
N ALA A 559 -2.01 -23.87 -41.89
CA ALA A 559 -0.98 -23.08 -41.19
C ALA A 559 0.21 -22.81 -42.13
N PRO A 560 0.89 -21.65 -42.05
CA PRO A 560 2.21 -21.48 -42.64
C PRO A 560 3.31 -21.72 -41.60
N VAL A 561 4.16 -22.69 -41.91
CA VAL A 561 5.47 -22.92 -41.31
C VAL A 561 6.41 -21.76 -41.67
N ARG A 562 7.03 -21.11 -40.69
CA ARG A 562 8.22 -20.26 -40.92
C ARG A 562 9.46 -20.95 -40.36
N GLN A 563 10.31 -21.34 -41.31
CA GLN A 563 11.57 -22.05 -41.11
C GLN A 563 12.59 -21.22 -40.34
N TRP A 564 13.22 -21.89 -39.37
CA TRP A 564 14.52 -21.56 -38.83
C TRP A 564 15.62 -21.75 -39.87
N HIS A 565 16.41 -20.72 -40.13
CA HIS A 565 17.69 -20.84 -40.83
C HIS A 565 18.82 -21.06 -39.81
N ARG A 566 19.39 -22.27 -39.83
CA ARG A 566 20.75 -22.54 -39.36
C ARG A 566 21.72 -22.19 -40.49
N ASN A 567 22.68 -21.32 -40.20
CA ASN A 567 23.98 -21.31 -40.89
C ASN A 567 25.05 -21.53 -39.83
N GLY A 568 25.83 -22.59 -40.02
CA GLY A 568 27.11 -22.78 -39.34
C GLY A 568 28.23 -22.73 -40.36
N SER A 569 29.35 -22.09 -40.03
CA SER A 569 30.70 -22.65 -40.24
C SER A 569 31.80 -21.72 -39.71
N TRP A 570 32.50 -22.22 -38.68
CA TRP A 570 33.95 -22.27 -38.43
C TRP A 570 34.91 -21.18 -38.96
N ALA A 571 35.71 -20.61 -38.05
CA ALA A 571 37.17 -20.52 -38.17
C ALA A 571 37.86 -20.18 -36.82
N VAL A 572 38.78 -21.09 -36.44
CA VAL A 572 40.02 -20.99 -35.62
C VAL A 572 40.01 -20.26 -34.29
#